data_AF-A0A382DVL8-F1
#
_entry.id   AF-A0A382DVL8-F1
#
_cell.length_a   1.000
_cell.length_b   1.000
_cell.length_c   1.000
_cell.angle_alpha   90.00
_cell.angle_beta   90.00
_cell.angle_gamma   90.00
#
_symmetry.space_group_name_H-M   'P 1'
#
loop_
_entity.id
_entity.type
_entity.pdbx_description
1 polymer ?
#
loop_
_entity_poly.entity_id
_entity_poly.type
_entity_poly.pdbx_seq_one_letter_code
_entity_poly.pdbx_strand_id
1 'polypeptide(L)'
;DLAVTEKVQKIEEIADIEKESTVIGLMMYIGNPLELKEHLMMSSKSKCLENKEIAESSSSAYYECAEVNAVVKGGKIISVIEEIKIFE
;
A
#
# COMPACT_ATOMS: atom_id res chain seq x y z
N ASP A 1 -0.58 28.28 19.61
CA ASP A 1 -1.82 27.62 20.04
C ASP A 1 -1.49 26.24 20.57
N LEU A 2 -1.51 26.04 21.90
CA LEU A 2 -1.06 24.80 22.55
C LEU A 2 -1.90 23.58 22.14
N ALA A 3 -3.20 23.79 21.90
CA ALA A 3 -4.14 22.75 21.49
C ALA A 3 -3.86 22.16 20.09
N VAL A 4 -3.21 22.91 19.20
CA VAL A 4 -2.81 22.40 17.87
C VAL A 4 -1.60 21.49 18.01
N THR A 5 -0.61 21.88 18.83
CA THR A 5 0.61 21.10 19.07
C THR A 5 0.30 19.73 19.68
N GLU A 6 -0.58 19.67 20.69
CA GLU A 6 -0.98 18.40 21.33
C GLU A 6 -1.70 17.45 20.36
N LYS A 7 -2.50 17.99 19.42
CA LYS A 7 -3.17 17.18 18.40
C LYS A 7 -2.18 16.62 17.38
N VAL A 8 -1.21 17.43 16.95
CA VAL A 8 -0.18 17.00 16.00
C VAL A 8 0.67 15.88 16.61
N GLN A 9 1.14 16.03 17.85
CA GLN A 9 1.92 14.99 18.54
C GLN A 9 1.16 13.66 18.64
N LYS A 10 -0.14 13.70 19.02
CA LYS A 10 -0.96 12.49 19.08
C LYS A 10 -1.16 11.82 17.72
N ILE A 11 -1.29 12.62 16.65
CA ILE A 11 -1.41 12.09 15.29
C ILE A 11 -0.09 11.44 14.85
N GLU A 12 1.04 12.07 15.15
CA GLU A 12 2.38 11.53 14.87
C GLU A 12 2.63 10.22 15.62
N GLU A 13 2.30 10.16 16.91
CA GLU A 13 2.38 8.94 17.72
C GLU A 13 1.51 7.81 17.15
N ILE A 14 0.27 8.10 16.77
CA ILE A 14 -0.62 7.09 16.16
C ILE A 14 -0.11 6.66 14.78
N ALA A 15 0.45 7.58 14.00
CA ALA A 15 1.03 7.28 12.69
C ALA A 15 2.30 6.41 12.80
N ASP A 16 3.01 6.47 13.93
CA ASP A 16 4.25 5.73 14.16
C ASP A 16 4.02 4.27 14.64
N ILE A 17 2.77 3.91 14.95
CA ILE A 17 2.40 2.56 15.37
C ILE A 17 2.16 1.66 14.15
N GLU A 18 2.85 0.52 14.14
CA GLU A 18 2.55 -0.58 13.22
C GLU A 18 1.27 -1.30 13.65
N LYS A 19 0.37 -1.54 12.69
CA LYS A 19 -0.84 -2.33 12.91
C LYS A 19 -1.15 -3.20 11.71
N GLU A 20 -1.79 -4.34 11.95
CA GLU A 20 -2.35 -5.15 10.87
C GLU A 20 -3.68 -4.53 10.39
N SER A 21 -3.86 -4.47 9.08
CA SER A 21 -5.07 -3.93 8.46
C SER A 21 -5.27 -4.49 7.06
N THR A 22 -6.55 -4.70 6.69
CA THR A 22 -6.93 -4.92 5.30
C THR A 22 -6.88 -3.59 4.55
N VAL A 23 -6.13 -3.56 3.44
CA VAL A 23 -5.94 -2.37 2.60
C VAL A 23 -5.92 -2.76 1.12
N ILE A 24 -6.00 -1.75 0.25
CA ILE A 24 -5.77 -1.95 -1.19
C ILE A 24 -4.31 -1.65 -1.49
N GLY A 25 -3.60 -2.60 -2.09
CA GLY A 25 -2.22 -2.49 -2.50
C GLY A 25 -2.07 -2.48 -4.02
N LEU A 26 -1.21 -1.61 -4.53
CA LEU A 26 -0.56 -1.77 -5.85
C LEU A 26 0.80 -2.42 -5.62
N MET A 27 1.00 -3.61 -6.16
CA MET A 27 2.14 -4.48 -5.91
C MET A 27 2.93 -4.66 -7.20
N MET A 28 4.25 -4.50 -7.12
CA MET A 28 5.17 -4.65 -8.25
C MET A 28 6.04 -5.88 -8.05
N TYR A 29 6.01 -6.78 -9.03
CA TYR A 29 6.80 -8.00 -9.05
C TYR A 29 7.82 -7.97 -10.20
N ILE A 30 9.03 -8.47 -9.92
CA ILE A 30 10.10 -8.60 -10.90
C ILE A 30 10.77 -9.96 -10.71
N GLY A 31 11.18 -10.59 -11.81
CA GLY A 31 11.98 -11.82 -11.80
C GLY A 31 11.30 -13.00 -12.49
N ASN A 32 11.98 -14.14 -12.47
CA ASN A 32 11.43 -15.43 -12.89
C ASN A 32 12.01 -16.53 -11.95
N PRO A 33 11.28 -16.96 -10.91
CA PRO A 33 9.87 -16.64 -10.60
C PRO A 33 9.66 -15.18 -10.20
N LEU A 34 8.42 -14.70 -10.31
CA LEU A 34 8.04 -13.35 -9.89
C LEU A 34 8.20 -13.20 -8.37
N GLU A 35 8.89 -12.14 -7.95
CA GLU A 35 9.07 -11.79 -6.54
C GLU A 35 8.55 -10.37 -6.30
N LEU A 36 7.79 -10.18 -5.22
CA LEU A 36 7.33 -8.85 -4.79
C LEU A 36 8.56 -7.97 -4.48
N LYS A 37 8.67 -6.83 -5.18
CA LYS A 37 9.76 -5.87 -4.99
C LYS A 37 9.28 -4.59 -4.33
N GLU A 38 8.12 -4.09 -4.73
CA GLU A 38 7.56 -2.86 -4.17
C GLU A 38 6.05 -3.00 -3.96
N HIS A 39 5.54 -2.24 -3.00
CA HIS A 39 4.11 -2.15 -2.71
C HIS A 39 3.73 -0.72 -2.32
N LEU A 40 2.55 -0.29 -2.76
CA LEU A 40 1.99 1.02 -2.48
C LEU A 40 0.56 0.90 -1.96
N MET A 41 0.27 1.54 -0.83
CA MET A 41 -1.10 1.63 -0.34
C MET A 41 -1.92 2.57 -1.22
N MET A 42 -3.09 2.12 -1.67
CA MET A 42 -4.00 2.85 -2.53
C MET A 42 -5.30 3.20 -1.81
N SER A 43 -5.85 4.37 -2.10
CA SER A 43 -7.07 4.83 -1.42
C SER A 43 -8.35 4.18 -1.94
N SER A 44 -8.34 3.52 -3.10
CA SER A 44 -9.50 2.82 -3.67
C SER A 44 -9.09 1.83 -4.78
N LYS A 45 -9.98 0.89 -5.11
CA LYS A 45 -9.81 -0.05 -6.23
C LYS A 45 -9.60 0.71 -7.55
N SER A 46 -10.44 1.71 -7.83
CA SER A 46 -10.38 2.47 -9.07
C SER A 46 -9.03 3.16 -9.28
N LYS A 47 -8.50 3.81 -8.24
CA LYS A 47 -7.19 4.46 -8.33
C LYS A 47 -6.05 3.46 -8.44
N CYS A 48 -6.17 2.30 -7.79
CA CYS A 48 -5.19 1.24 -7.95
C CYS A 48 -5.09 0.83 -9.42
N LEU A 49 -6.22 0.51 -10.06
CA LEU A 49 -6.26 0.06 -11.45
C LEU A 49 -5.75 1.14 -12.42
N GLU A 50 -6.13 2.41 -12.21
CA GLU A 50 -5.60 3.54 -12.98
C GLU A 50 -4.07 3.64 -12.88
N ASN A 51 -3.52 3.58 -11.66
CA ASN A 51 -2.08 3.64 -11.45
C ASN A 51 -1.35 2.40 -11.99
N LYS A 52 -1.99 1.22 -11.93
CA LYS A 52 -1.47 -0.01 -12.54
C LYS A 52 -1.29 0.16 -14.04
N GLU A 53 -2.32 0.64 -14.74
CA GLU A 53 -2.25 0.87 -16.19
C GLU A 53 -1.14 1.86 -16.55
N ILE A 54 -1.01 2.95 -15.80
CA ILE A 54 0.08 3.93 -15.98
C ILE A 54 1.45 3.27 -15.76
N ALA A 55 1.62 2.47 -14.70
CA ALA A 55 2.87 1.81 -14.40
C ALA A 55 3.26 0.80 -15.49
N GLU A 56 2.32 -0.04 -15.94
CA GLU A 56 2.53 -1.03 -17.00
C GLU A 56 2.79 -0.36 -18.37
N SER A 57 2.26 0.84 -18.62
CA SER A 57 2.55 1.59 -19.85
C SER A 57 4.00 2.08 -19.94
N SER A 58 4.71 2.14 -18.81
CA SER A 58 6.05 2.76 -18.70
C SER A 58 7.12 1.82 -18.12
N SER A 59 6.76 0.59 -17.75
CA SER A 59 7.62 -0.39 -17.09
C SER A 59 7.35 -1.80 -17.62
N SER A 60 8.38 -2.65 -17.62
CA SER A 60 8.26 -4.07 -17.95
C SER A 60 8.01 -4.98 -16.74
N ALA A 61 7.88 -4.40 -15.54
CA ALA A 61 7.54 -5.14 -14.34
C ALA A 61 6.06 -5.60 -14.36
N TYR A 62 5.76 -6.66 -13.61
CA TYR A 62 4.39 -7.12 -13.42
C TYR A 62 3.75 -6.33 -12.28
N TYR A 63 2.58 -5.72 -12.53
CA TYR A 63 1.85 -5.00 -11.51
C TYR A 63 0.52 -5.68 -11.18
N GLU A 64 0.19 -5.69 -9.90
CA GLU A 64 -1.04 -6.28 -9.40
C GLU A 64 -1.74 -5.34 -8.43
N CYS A 65 -3.05 -5.18 -8.60
CA CYS A 65 -3.89 -4.50 -7.64
C CYS A 65 -4.63 -5.56 -6.83
N ALA A 66 -4.53 -5.50 -5.50
CA ALA A 66 -5.23 -6.44 -4.65
C ALA A 66 -5.72 -5.82 -3.35
N GLU A 67 -6.76 -6.42 -2.78
CA GLU A 67 -7.04 -6.33 -1.36
C GLU A 67 -6.09 -7.28 -0.62
N VAL A 68 -5.36 -6.75 0.36
CA VAL A 68 -4.33 -7.48 1.11
C VAL A 68 -4.50 -7.26 2.60
N ASN A 69 -4.17 -8.26 3.41
CA ASN A 69 -3.88 -8.04 4.82
C ASN A 69 -2.41 -7.66 4.95
N ALA A 70 -2.11 -6.56 5.63
CA ALA A 70 -0.77 -5.98 5.68
C ALA A 70 -0.47 -5.34 7.03
N VAL A 71 0.82 -5.30 7.37
CA VAL A 71 1.32 -4.41 8.43
C VAL A 71 1.41 -3.00 7.84
N VAL A 72 0.74 -2.04 8.46
CA VAL A 72 0.67 -0.66 8.01
C VAL A 72 1.18 0.30 9.07
N LYS A 73 1.88 1.34 8.62
CA LYS A 73 2.42 2.42 9.47
C LYS A 73 2.40 3.73 8.68
N GLY A 74 1.86 4.80 9.27
CA GLY A 74 1.78 6.11 8.63
C GLY A 74 1.11 6.13 7.26
N GLY A 75 0.12 5.27 7.02
CA GLY A 75 -0.57 5.16 5.73
C GLY A 75 0.25 4.45 4.63
N LYS A 76 1.32 3.75 5.00
CA LYS A 76 2.13 2.93 4.09
C LYS A 76 2.04 1.47 4.49
N ILE A 77 2.13 0.58 3.49
CA ILE A 77 2.35 -0.84 3.72
C ILE A 77 3.82 -1.02 4.10
N ILE A 78 4.08 -1.71 5.21
CA ILE A 78 5.43 -2.11 5.67
C ILE A 78 5.73 -3.52 5.20
N SER A 79 4.74 -4.41 5.27
CA SER A 79 4.82 -5.76 4.73
C SER A 79 3.43 -6.28 4.38
N VAL A 80 3.37 -7.15 3.37
CA VAL A 80 2.16 -7.89 2.99
C VAL A 80 2.17 -9.23 3.74
N ILE A 81 1.06 -9.56 4.39
CA ILE A 81 0.88 -10.82 5.12
C ILE A 81 0.22 -11.84 4.20
N GLU A 82 -0.87 -11.45 3.55
CA GLU A 82 -1.63 -12.30 2.62
C GLU A 82 -2.37 -11.46 1.58
N GLU A 83 -2.52 -12.02 0.38
CA GLU A 83 -3.40 -11.52 -0.67
C GLU A 83 -4.81 -12.10 -0.45
N ILE A 84 -5.81 -11.23 -0.34
CA ILE A 84 -7.20 -11.62 -0.10
C ILE A 84 -7.94 -11.70 -1.44
N LYS A 85 -7.77 -10.70 -2.29
CA LYS A 85 -8.49 -10.60 -3.56
C LYS A 85 -7.73 -9.77 -4.59
N ILE A 86 -7.43 -10.37 -5.73
CA ILE A 86 -6.85 -9.69 -6.88
C ILE A 86 -7.94 -8.93 -7.66
N PHE A 87 -7.58 -7.74 -8.15
CA PHE A 87 -8.44 -6.89 -8.95
C PHE A 87 -8.04 -6.94 -10.42
N GLU A 88 -9.02 -7.31 -11.25
CA GLU A 88 -9.05 -7.11 -12.69
C GLU A 88 -9.71 -5.77 -13.03
#